data_AF-A0A350RK30-F1
#
_entry.id   AF-A0A350RK30-F1
#
_cell.length_a   1.000
_cell.length_b   1.000
_cell.length_c   1.000
_cell.angle_alpha   90.00
_cell.angle_beta   90.00
_cell.angle_gamma   90.00
#
_symmetry.space_group_name_H-M   'P 1'
#
loop_
_entity.id
_entity.type
_entity.pdbx_description
1 polymer ?
#
loop_
_entity_poly.entity_id
_entity_poly.type
_entity_poly.pdbx_seq_one_letter_code
_entity_poly.pdbx_strand_id
1 'polypeptide(L)'
;LVLGVPVSIGETGEVEGEIVQDQIRKKVIELLEAGARGLVVGIKGSHKNDAAETQIREIVRDEFPRHFLGSLPTLVSSEVSQSRDDGLRLRTALISAYIHHGLARHLYKAEEEIRRRGYTKPLLVVHANGSVARVAKSVAAHTYNSGPAAGLVGSNELGADIGVESGLTLDIGGTSTDIGAVGEIWKGVESSVTVDGVSIDVPAIVAESLGGGGGSIARVEDGDVKVGPQSAGAYPGPMCYGLGGDSPTVTDANLVLGYLDAETFLGGGRNLDVEKARQGISENIAEPLGISVEEAAWRIRQTVDQVIADGLTSYGEARNISADVLFAYGGGGPTHVATVADLINVSTAYCFPMSPVFSAYGSSRMDISHLYETSVIEDSSNASVDEMVDGMKEEAQRDMLGEGFDASSVTYEIQAGFTLEADPQTKAHVALESEVTDAVIAEAKSILASGASDEESSVVWDSVRVKATAPSPHPELENPDFSGDYQPKDAGSSRSVWTGDTFEEVPVHEVLALSAGDLVEGPAIIESDFTTIFVTQNRNACIDGAKNIVLRSKDN
;
A
#
# COMPACT_ATOMS: atom_id res chain seq x y z
N LEU A 1 -18.69 19.58 11.09
CA LEU A 1 -18.46 20.96 10.61
C LEU A 1 -18.92 21.04 9.15
N VAL A 2 -20.23 21.13 8.89
CA VAL A 2 -20.79 21.08 7.52
C VAL A 2 -21.91 22.12 7.39
N LEU A 3 -21.87 22.94 6.33
CA LEU A 3 -22.88 23.94 6.03
C LEU A 3 -23.25 23.86 4.54
N GLY A 4 -24.53 23.76 4.21
CA GLY A 4 -24.99 23.68 2.82
C GLY A 4 -25.17 25.04 2.15
N VAL A 5 -25.06 25.09 0.83
CA VAL A 5 -25.42 26.25 -0.01
C VAL A 5 -26.53 25.84 -0.99
N PRO A 6 -27.47 26.72 -1.33
CA PRO A 6 -28.61 26.38 -2.21
C PRO A 6 -28.20 26.46 -3.69
N VAL A 7 -27.18 25.69 -4.08
CA VAL A 7 -26.61 25.67 -5.42
C VAL A 7 -26.37 24.23 -5.86
N SER A 8 -26.69 23.92 -7.12
CA SER A 8 -26.45 22.62 -7.77
C SER A 8 -26.07 22.83 -9.23
N ILE A 9 -25.59 21.78 -9.88
CA ILE A 9 -25.42 21.72 -11.33
C ILE A 9 -26.57 20.89 -11.91
N GLY A 10 -27.26 21.47 -12.89
CA GLY A 10 -28.38 20.85 -13.60
C GLY A 10 -27.93 19.72 -14.53
N GLU A 11 -28.90 19.10 -15.21
CA GLU A 11 -28.62 17.95 -16.09
C GLU A 11 -27.71 18.32 -17.26
N THR A 12 -27.86 19.54 -17.80
CA THR A 12 -27.10 20.05 -18.95
C THR A 12 -25.83 20.82 -18.55
N GLY A 13 -25.43 20.79 -17.27
CA GLY A 13 -24.23 21.43 -16.77
C GLY A 13 -24.41 22.90 -16.36
N GLU A 14 -25.63 23.44 -16.40
CA GLU A 14 -25.94 24.79 -15.95
C GLU A 14 -25.89 24.93 -14.42
N VAL A 15 -25.45 26.09 -13.92
CA VAL A 15 -25.48 26.39 -12.49
C VAL A 15 -26.92 26.77 -12.09
N GLU A 16 -27.49 26.00 -11.18
CA GLU A 16 -28.81 26.24 -10.59
C GLU A 16 -28.66 26.88 -9.19
N GLY A 17 -29.38 27.96 -8.94
CA GLY A 17 -29.31 28.73 -7.69
C GLY A 17 -28.41 29.96 -7.80
N GLU A 18 -28.25 30.67 -6.67
CA GLU A 18 -27.48 31.93 -6.61
C GLU A 18 -26.35 31.84 -5.59
N ILE A 19 -25.13 32.12 -6.02
CA ILE A 19 -23.95 32.21 -5.15
C ILE A 19 -23.84 33.64 -4.63
N VAL A 20 -24.35 33.86 -3.41
CA VAL A 20 -24.33 35.17 -2.74
C VAL A 20 -23.09 35.28 -1.85
N GLN A 21 -22.17 36.17 -2.20
CA GLN A 21 -20.89 36.40 -1.49
C GLN A 21 -21.04 36.56 0.03
N ASP A 22 -21.99 37.38 0.49
CA ASP A 22 -22.24 37.60 1.92
C ASP A 22 -22.71 36.33 2.65
N GLN A 23 -23.42 35.43 1.97
CA GLN A 23 -23.84 34.16 2.56
C GLN A 23 -22.66 33.19 2.71
N ILE A 24 -21.81 33.11 1.68
CA ILE A 24 -20.57 32.31 1.73
C ILE A 24 -19.66 32.82 2.85
N ARG A 25 -19.43 34.14 2.92
CA ARG A 25 -18.64 34.78 3.99
C ARG A 25 -19.14 34.37 5.37
N LYS A 26 -20.45 34.48 5.64
CA LYS A 26 -21.04 34.11 6.95
C LYS A 26 -20.82 32.64 7.29
N LYS A 27 -21.02 31.74 6.33
CA LYS A 27 -20.79 30.29 6.52
C LYS A 27 -19.33 29.98 6.81
N VAL A 28 -18.39 30.63 6.13
CA VAL A 28 -16.96 30.43 6.40
C VAL A 28 -16.58 30.94 7.80
N ILE A 29 -17.12 32.09 8.24
CA ILE A 29 -16.91 32.58 9.62
C ILE A 29 -17.44 31.56 10.63
N GLU A 30 -18.62 31.00 10.42
CA GLU A 30 -19.20 29.98 11.31
C GLU A 30 -18.31 28.72 11.39
N LEU A 31 -17.79 28.25 10.26
CA LEU A 31 -16.85 27.12 10.23
C LEU A 31 -15.54 27.45 10.95
N LEU A 32 -15.00 28.66 10.76
CA LEU A 32 -13.80 29.15 11.44
C LEU A 32 -13.98 29.20 12.96
N GLU A 33 -15.09 29.77 13.43
CA GLU A 33 -15.45 29.87 14.85
C GLU A 33 -15.64 28.48 15.48
N ALA A 34 -16.13 27.52 14.71
CA ALA A 34 -16.24 26.12 15.11
C ALA A 34 -14.93 25.33 15.00
N GLY A 35 -13.82 25.97 14.60
CA GLY A 35 -12.47 25.41 14.65
C GLY A 35 -11.94 24.84 13.32
N ALA A 36 -12.58 25.11 12.19
CA ALA A 36 -12.09 24.67 10.88
C ALA A 36 -10.66 25.20 10.60
N ARG A 37 -9.84 24.33 9.99
CA ARG A 37 -8.44 24.62 9.59
C ARG A 37 -8.19 24.47 8.10
N GLY A 38 -9.21 24.07 7.36
CA GLY A 38 -9.27 23.97 5.91
C GLY A 38 -10.72 23.80 5.49
N LEU A 39 -11.00 24.04 4.21
CA LEU A 39 -12.33 23.94 3.63
C LEU A 39 -12.31 23.00 2.43
N VAL A 40 -13.40 22.25 2.28
CA VAL A 40 -13.71 21.51 1.06
C VAL A 40 -15.06 22.01 0.57
N VAL A 41 -15.11 22.40 -0.69
CA VAL A 41 -16.33 22.80 -1.38
C VAL A 41 -16.75 21.64 -2.28
N GLY A 42 -17.94 21.09 -2.03
CA GLY A 42 -18.55 20.06 -2.87
C GLY A 42 -19.95 20.49 -3.27
N ILE A 43 -20.22 20.58 -4.56
CA ILE A 43 -21.53 20.93 -5.13
C ILE A 43 -22.02 19.74 -5.96
N LYS A 44 -23.33 19.48 -5.85
CA LYS A 44 -24.01 18.39 -6.55
C LYS A 44 -23.83 18.55 -8.06
N GLY A 45 -23.38 17.51 -8.75
CA GLY A 45 -23.19 17.51 -10.21
C GLY A 45 -21.94 18.23 -10.72
N SER A 46 -21.02 18.67 -9.85
CA SER A 46 -19.83 19.45 -10.26
C SER A 46 -18.79 18.72 -11.10
N HIS A 47 -18.93 17.40 -11.28
CA HIS A 47 -18.17 16.65 -12.29
C HIS A 47 -18.51 17.13 -13.72
N LYS A 48 -19.73 17.64 -13.96
CA LYS A 48 -20.15 18.18 -15.26
C LYS A 48 -19.68 19.62 -15.48
N ASN A 49 -19.69 20.41 -14.41
CA ASN A 49 -19.31 21.82 -14.43
C ASN A 49 -18.88 22.27 -13.02
N ASP A 50 -17.62 22.67 -12.87
CA ASP A 50 -17.03 23.05 -11.61
C ASP A 50 -17.19 24.56 -11.28
N ALA A 51 -17.81 25.35 -12.15
CA ALA A 51 -17.86 26.81 -12.04
C ALA A 51 -18.40 27.28 -10.67
N ALA A 52 -19.40 26.59 -10.13
CA ALA A 52 -19.96 26.90 -8.81
C ALA A 52 -18.94 26.68 -7.67
N GLU A 53 -18.20 25.57 -7.69
CA GLU A 53 -17.17 25.29 -6.69
C GLU A 53 -16.01 26.29 -6.80
N THR A 54 -15.57 26.56 -8.03
CA THR A 54 -14.51 27.53 -8.32
C THR A 54 -14.90 28.94 -7.86
N GLN A 55 -16.11 29.40 -8.15
CA GLN A 55 -16.60 30.70 -7.72
C GLN A 55 -16.67 30.82 -6.18
N ILE A 56 -17.13 29.76 -5.49
CA ILE A 56 -17.16 29.75 -4.02
C ILE A 56 -15.72 29.85 -3.47
N ARG A 57 -14.78 29.08 -4.02
CA ARG A 57 -13.36 29.14 -3.62
C ARG A 57 -12.76 30.53 -3.84
N GLU A 58 -13.07 31.19 -4.95
CA GLU A 58 -12.62 32.56 -5.23
C GLU A 58 -13.16 33.54 -4.20
N ILE A 59 -14.46 33.46 -3.87
CA ILE A 59 -15.05 34.26 -2.79
C ILE A 59 -14.31 34.03 -1.47
N VAL A 60 -14.02 32.78 -1.09
CA VAL A 60 -13.27 32.51 0.14
C VAL A 60 -11.87 33.13 0.09
N ARG A 61 -11.18 33.05 -1.05
CA ARG A 61 -9.83 33.63 -1.21
C ARG A 61 -9.83 35.15 -1.12
N ASP A 62 -10.86 35.81 -1.65
CA ASP A 62 -11.00 37.27 -1.61
C ASP A 62 -11.37 37.78 -0.21
N GLU A 63 -12.22 37.04 0.51
CA GLU A 63 -12.63 37.38 1.88
C GLU A 63 -11.57 37.07 2.94
N PHE A 64 -10.82 35.98 2.72
CA PHE A 64 -9.79 35.49 3.63
C PHE A 64 -8.43 35.38 2.92
N PRO A 65 -7.88 36.50 2.42
CA PRO A 65 -6.65 36.52 1.65
C PRO A 65 -5.46 36.00 2.47
N ARG A 66 -4.43 35.49 1.79
CA ARG A 66 -3.28 34.77 2.39
C ARG A 66 -2.51 35.54 3.48
N HIS A 67 -2.65 36.87 3.55
CA HIS A 67 -2.00 37.70 4.56
C HIS A 67 -2.81 37.80 5.87
N PHE A 68 -4.04 37.26 5.90
CA PHE A 68 -4.84 37.12 7.12
C PHE A 68 -4.54 35.78 7.81
N LEU A 69 -4.48 35.80 9.14
CA LEU A 69 -4.32 34.57 9.95
C LEU A 69 -5.53 33.62 9.84
N GLY A 70 -6.69 34.14 9.41
CA GLY A 70 -7.89 33.36 9.12
C GLY A 70 -7.94 32.79 7.71
N SER A 71 -6.86 32.91 6.91
CA SER A 71 -6.81 32.30 5.58
C SER A 71 -6.83 30.77 5.71
N LEU A 72 -7.76 30.14 4.99
CA LEU A 72 -7.95 28.70 5.01
C LEU A 72 -7.60 28.09 3.65
N PRO A 73 -6.83 26.99 3.61
CA PRO A 73 -6.71 26.21 2.39
C PRO A 73 -8.12 25.73 2.00
N THR A 74 -8.50 25.99 0.74
CA THR A 74 -9.82 25.66 0.20
C THR A 74 -9.63 24.77 -1.01
N LEU A 75 -10.04 23.51 -0.89
CA LEU A 75 -10.08 22.54 -1.98
C LEU A 75 -11.50 22.50 -2.55
N VAL A 76 -11.61 22.30 -3.85
CA VAL A 76 -12.87 22.03 -4.54
C VAL A 76 -12.90 20.56 -4.92
N SER A 77 -14.08 19.93 -4.88
CA SER A 77 -14.20 18.48 -5.00
C SER A 77 -13.90 17.97 -6.40
N SER A 78 -14.32 18.73 -7.42
CA SER A 78 -14.10 18.41 -8.84
C SER A 78 -12.62 18.44 -9.25
N GLU A 79 -11.77 19.25 -8.62
CA GLU A 79 -10.32 19.25 -8.89
C GLU A 79 -9.60 18.03 -8.31
N VAL A 80 -10.23 17.31 -7.38
CA VAL A 80 -9.63 16.13 -6.74
C VAL A 80 -10.14 14.84 -7.39
N SER A 81 -11.42 14.77 -7.76
CA SER A 81 -12.05 13.61 -8.39
C SER A 81 -13.10 14.06 -9.37
N GLN A 82 -13.19 13.38 -10.51
CA GLN A 82 -14.22 13.60 -11.54
C GLN A 82 -15.34 12.55 -11.48
N SER A 83 -15.48 11.86 -10.34
CA SER A 83 -16.53 10.87 -10.16
C SER A 83 -17.92 11.50 -10.31
N ARG A 84 -18.78 10.82 -11.06
CA ARG A 84 -20.21 11.11 -11.19
C ARG A 84 -20.95 10.99 -9.85
N ASP A 85 -20.47 10.16 -8.92
CA ASP A 85 -21.03 10.07 -7.56
C ASP A 85 -20.56 11.25 -6.69
N ASP A 86 -21.50 12.13 -6.34
CA ASP A 86 -21.23 13.33 -5.53
C ASP A 86 -20.66 13.01 -4.15
N GLY A 87 -21.09 11.89 -3.54
CA GLY A 87 -20.64 11.47 -2.23
C GLY A 87 -19.21 10.93 -2.26
N LEU A 88 -18.88 10.13 -3.28
CA LEU A 88 -17.53 9.61 -3.50
C LEU A 88 -16.55 10.75 -3.81
N ARG A 89 -16.93 11.68 -4.70
CA ARG A 89 -16.14 12.87 -5.02
C ARG A 89 -15.86 13.74 -3.79
N LEU A 90 -16.89 14.04 -3.00
CA LEU A 90 -16.75 14.82 -1.77
C LEU A 90 -15.88 14.11 -0.72
N ARG A 91 -16.07 12.80 -0.51
CA ARG A 91 -15.26 12.00 0.43
C ARG A 91 -13.78 11.99 0.04
N THR A 92 -13.48 11.87 -1.25
CA THR A 92 -12.11 11.90 -1.78
C THR A 92 -11.44 13.24 -1.50
N ALA A 93 -12.12 14.35 -1.80
CA ALA A 93 -11.63 15.69 -1.52
C ALA A 93 -11.44 15.95 -0.02
N LEU A 94 -12.35 15.43 0.82
CA LEU A 94 -12.26 15.53 2.27
C LEU A 94 -11.06 14.79 2.84
N ILE A 95 -10.85 13.54 2.43
CA ILE A 95 -9.68 12.75 2.85
C ILE A 95 -8.40 13.46 2.40
N SER A 96 -8.33 13.88 1.13
CA SER A 96 -7.19 14.62 0.59
C SER A 96 -6.88 15.86 1.41
N ALA A 97 -7.89 16.70 1.71
CA ALA A 97 -7.72 17.91 2.52
C ALA A 97 -7.24 17.60 3.95
N TYR A 98 -7.74 16.52 4.56
CA TYR A 98 -7.41 16.14 5.93
C TYR A 98 -5.93 15.77 6.08
N ILE A 99 -5.37 15.02 5.13
CA ILE A 99 -3.99 14.53 5.19
C ILE A 99 -2.98 15.51 4.58
N HIS A 100 -3.40 16.40 3.68
CA HIS A 100 -2.54 17.28 2.87
C HIS A 100 -1.49 18.03 3.69
N HIS A 101 -1.89 18.72 4.76
CA HIS A 101 -0.98 19.57 5.54
C HIS A 101 0.10 18.77 6.27
N GLY A 102 -0.28 17.63 6.86
CA GLY A 102 0.65 16.75 7.54
C GLY A 102 1.69 16.20 6.55
N LEU A 103 1.22 15.69 5.42
CA LEU A 103 2.08 15.08 4.40
C LEU A 103 3.01 16.11 3.74
N ALA A 104 2.47 17.24 3.26
CA ALA A 104 3.25 18.27 2.59
C ALA A 104 4.40 18.79 3.47
N ARG A 105 4.14 19.02 4.76
CA ARG A 105 5.18 19.44 5.71
C ARG A 105 6.33 18.44 5.79
N HIS A 106 6.03 17.14 5.86
CA HIS A 106 7.06 16.11 5.96
C HIS A 106 7.88 16.01 4.67
N LEU A 107 7.21 15.99 3.51
CA LEU A 107 7.85 15.85 2.22
C LEU A 107 8.74 17.06 1.88
N TYR A 108 8.25 18.29 2.09
CA TYR A 108 9.06 19.48 1.84
C TYR A 108 10.24 19.62 2.80
N LYS A 109 10.10 19.15 4.05
CA LYS A 109 11.23 19.10 5.00
C LYS A 109 12.30 18.12 4.53
N ALA A 110 11.90 16.95 4.03
CA ALA A 110 12.83 15.97 3.45
C ALA A 110 13.53 16.54 2.20
N GLU A 111 12.77 17.19 1.32
CA GLU A 111 13.30 17.84 0.12
C GLU A 111 14.29 18.96 0.45
N GLU A 112 14.01 19.80 1.46
CA GLU A 112 14.92 20.84 1.92
C GLU A 112 16.24 20.25 2.46
N GLU A 113 16.15 19.16 3.25
CA GLU A 113 17.32 18.52 3.84
C GLU A 113 18.26 17.94 2.78
N ILE A 114 17.73 17.27 1.76
CA ILE A 114 18.57 16.74 0.67
C ILE A 114 19.13 17.88 -0.20
N ARG A 115 18.36 18.97 -0.43
CA ARG A 115 18.84 20.15 -1.17
C ARG A 115 19.97 20.86 -0.44
N ARG A 116 19.91 20.97 0.89
CA ARG A 116 21.00 21.54 1.72
C ARG A 116 22.30 20.75 1.60
N ARG A 117 22.22 19.45 1.27
CA ARG A 117 23.37 18.57 1.02
C ARG A 117 23.84 18.55 -0.43
N GLY A 118 23.25 19.38 -1.30
CA GLY A 118 23.67 19.56 -2.69
C GLY A 118 22.86 18.77 -3.72
N TYR A 119 21.80 18.04 -3.33
CA TYR A 119 20.92 17.37 -4.30
C TYR A 119 20.02 18.39 -5.01
N THR A 120 20.06 18.44 -6.34
CA THR A 120 19.36 19.47 -7.13
C THR A 120 18.17 18.96 -7.93
N LYS A 121 17.92 17.64 -7.92
CA LYS A 121 16.81 17.02 -8.66
C LYS A 121 15.52 17.04 -7.81
N PRO A 122 14.33 16.90 -8.43
CA PRO A 122 13.08 16.81 -7.69
C PRO A 122 13.04 15.58 -6.78
N LEU A 123 12.42 15.72 -5.60
CA LEU A 123 12.03 14.58 -4.79
C LEU A 123 10.74 13.98 -5.37
N LEU A 124 10.79 12.69 -5.69
CA LEU A 124 9.63 11.93 -6.17
C LEU A 124 8.95 11.18 -5.03
N VAL A 125 7.66 10.94 -5.16
CA VAL A 125 6.80 10.26 -4.19
C VAL A 125 6.01 9.19 -4.92
N VAL A 126 5.94 8.00 -4.33
CA VAL A 126 5.14 6.89 -4.84
C VAL A 126 3.65 7.18 -4.65
N HIS A 127 2.88 6.91 -5.68
CA HIS A 127 1.42 6.95 -5.69
C HIS A 127 0.84 5.54 -5.56
N ALA A 128 -0.41 5.47 -5.10
CA ALA A 128 -1.12 4.23 -4.83
C ALA A 128 -1.29 3.37 -6.09
N ASN A 129 -1.38 3.99 -7.26
CA ASN A 129 -1.52 3.34 -8.56
C ASN A 129 -0.21 2.75 -9.11
N GLY A 130 0.89 2.79 -8.35
CA GLY A 130 2.19 2.27 -8.77
C GLY A 130 3.01 3.21 -9.67
N SER A 131 2.65 4.50 -9.74
CA SER A 131 3.50 5.51 -10.38
C SER A 131 4.29 6.33 -9.35
N VAL A 132 5.25 7.12 -9.84
CA VAL A 132 5.91 8.16 -9.05
C VAL A 132 5.68 9.54 -9.65
N ALA A 133 5.59 10.56 -8.80
CA ALA A 133 5.49 11.96 -9.22
C ALA A 133 6.21 12.89 -8.24
N ARG A 134 6.55 14.11 -8.66
CA ARG A 134 7.16 15.10 -7.77
C ARG A 134 6.21 15.48 -6.63
N VAL A 135 6.78 15.80 -5.46
CA VAL A 135 6.02 16.30 -4.29
C VAL A 135 5.01 17.40 -4.65
N ALA A 136 5.42 18.35 -5.51
CA ALA A 136 4.58 19.50 -5.87
C ALA A 136 3.37 19.16 -6.77
N LYS A 137 3.31 17.95 -7.34
CA LYS A 137 2.20 17.46 -8.19
C LYS A 137 1.47 16.27 -7.59
N SER A 138 1.89 15.78 -6.43
CA SER A 138 1.20 14.71 -5.72
C SER A 138 -0.06 15.23 -5.01
N VAL A 139 -1.20 14.65 -5.35
CA VAL A 139 -2.43 14.77 -4.55
C VAL A 139 -2.29 13.84 -3.35
N ALA A 140 -2.58 14.35 -2.14
CA ALA A 140 -2.30 13.60 -0.93
C ALA A 140 -3.11 12.29 -0.83
N ALA A 141 -4.35 12.29 -1.34
CA ALA A 141 -5.16 11.06 -1.40
C ALA A 141 -4.49 9.96 -2.26
N HIS A 142 -3.75 10.34 -3.31
CA HIS A 142 -3.06 9.38 -4.18
C HIS A 142 -1.83 8.75 -3.51
N THR A 143 -1.37 9.23 -2.36
CA THR A 143 -0.23 8.59 -1.65
C THR A 143 -0.69 7.54 -0.64
N TYR A 144 -2.00 7.31 -0.53
CA TYR A 144 -2.56 6.27 0.33
C TYR A 144 -1.98 4.90 -0.04
N ASN A 145 -1.55 4.14 0.96
CA ASN A 145 -1.01 2.79 0.78
C ASN A 145 0.14 2.67 -0.25
N SER A 146 0.88 3.75 -0.50
CA SER A 146 1.95 3.80 -1.51
C SER A 146 3.12 2.85 -1.22
N GLY A 147 3.40 2.54 0.05
CA GLY A 147 4.43 1.58 0.45
C GLY A 147 4.09 0.14 0.01
N PRO A 148 2.96 -0.43 0.48
CA PRO A 148 2.52 -1.75 0.03
C PRO A 148 2.28 -1.84 -1.47
N ALA A 149 1.72 -0.79 -2.09
CA ALA A 149 1.61 -0.71 -3.55
C ALA A 149 2.98 -0.87 -4.23
N ALA A 150 4.02 -0.23 -3.71
CA ALA A 150 5.38 -0.41 -4.20
C ALA A 150 5.92 -1.82 -4.00
N GLY A 151 5.66 -2.42 -2.83
CA GLY A 151 5.97 -3.83 -2.59
C GLY A 151 5.37 -4.73 -3.67
N LEU A 152 4.07 -4.59 -3.96
CA LEU A 152 3.38 -5.39 -4.96
C LEU A 152 3.90 -5.19 -6.39
N VAL A 153 4.17 -3.94 -6.80
CA VAL A 153 4.81 -3.67 -8.11
C VAL A 153 6.17 -4.35 -8.19
N GLY A 154 7.00 -4.18 -7.15
CA GLY A 154 8.31 -4.84 -7.08
C GLY A 154 8.21 -6.37 -7.10
N SER A 155 7.19 -6.94 -6.45
CA SER A 155 6.97 -8.38 -6.43
C SER A 155 6.49 -8.90 -7.78
N ASN A 156 5.65 -8.14 -8.49
CA ASN A 156 5.18 -8.53 -9.82
C ASN A 156 6.32 -8.49 -10.86
N GLU A 157 7.11 -7.41 -10.86
CA GLU A 157 8.29 -7.27 -11.70
C GLU A 157 9.32 -8.36 -11.42
N LEU A 158 9.68 -8.55 -10.14
CA LEU A 158 10.64 -9.58 -9.75
C LEU A 158 10.12 -10.99 -10.05
N GLY A 159 8.82 -11.24 -9.85
CA GLY A 159 8.17 -12.50 -10.19
C GLY A 159 8.34 -12.84 -11.67
N ALA A 160 8.15 -11.85 -12.56
CA ALA A 160 8.40 -12.02 -13.99
C ALA A 160 9.88 -12.32 -14.27
N ASP A 161 10.81 -11.62 -13.62
CA ASP A 161 12.26 -11.83 -13.77
C ASP A 161 12.71 -13.23 -13.35
N ILE A 162 12.05 -13.83 -12.35
CA ILE A 162 12.34 -15.18 -11.85
C ILE A 162 11.41 -16.28 -12.38
N GLY A 163 10.54 -15.96 -13.35
CA GLY A 163 9.67 -16.94 -13.99
C GLY A 163 8.54 -17.48 -13.11
N VAL A 164 8.09 -16.71 -12.11
CA VAL A 164 6.91 -17.04 -11.29
C VAL A 164 5.67 -16.53 -12.00
N GLU A 165 4.84 -17.46 -12.48
CA GLU A 165 3.61 -17.16 -13.21
C GLU A 165 2.48 -16.63 -12.31
N SER A 166 2.39 -17.15 -11.08
CA SER A 166 1.40 -16.72 -10.09
C SER A 166 1.90 -16.96 -8.66
N GLY A 167 1.57 -16.05 -7.75
CA GLY A 167 1.95 -16.15 -6.34
C GLY A 167 1.20 -15.19 -5.44
N LEU A 168 1.20 -15.47 -4.14
CA LEU A 168 0.76 -14.53 -3.11
C LEU A 168 1.95 -13.76 -2.54
N THR A 169 1.70 -12.61 -1.94
CA THR A 169 2.72 -11.81 -1.25
C THR A 169 2.40 -11.64 0.22
N LEU A 170 3.44 -11.50 1.03
CA LEU A 170 3.40 -11.31 2.47
C LEU A 170 4.46 -10.27 2.88
N ASP A 171 4.01 -9.07 3.21
CA ASP A 171 4.85 -8.01 3.81
C ASP A 171 4.55 -7.91 5.30
N ILE A 172 5.49 -8.28 6.17
CA ILE A 172 5.30 -8.08 7.62
C ILE A 172 6.20 -6.95 8.09
N GLY A 173 5.57 -5.84 8.45
CA GLY A 173 6.20 -4.69 9.07
C GLY A 173 6.14 -4.71 10.59
N GLY A 174 6.47 -3.57 11.20
CA GLY A 174 6.34 -3.37 12.64
C GLY A 174 4.89 -3.16 13.13
N THR A 175 3.94 -2.87 12.24
CA THR A 175 2.57 -2.49 12.63
C THR A 175 1.50 -3.39 12.04
N SER A 176 1.67 -3.74 10.77
CA SER A 176 0.69 -4.43 9.94
C SER A 176 1.38 -5.56 9.16
N THR A 177 0.53 -6.42 8.62
CA THR A 177 0.92 -7.36 7.58
C THR A 177 0.11 -7.05 6.33
N ASP A 178 0.76 -6.78 5.20
CA ASP A 178 0.10 -6.49 3.94
C ASP A 178 0.23 -7.71 3.01
N ILE A 179 -0.91 -8.18 2.51
CA ILE A 179 -0.97 -9.34 1.60
C ILE A 179 -1.53 -8.94 0.24
N GLY A 180 -1.15 -9.69 -0.79
CA GLY A 180 -1.60 -9.46 -2.16
C GLY A 180 -1.24 -10.61 -3.08
N ALA A 181 -1.20 -10.32 -4.38
CA ALA A 181 -0.94 -11.30 -5.44
C ALA A 181 0.01 -10.74 -6.50
N VAL A 182 0.69 -11.65 -7.21
CA VAL A 182 1.60 -11.36 -8.33
C VAL A 182 1.35 -12.28 -9.51
N GLY A 183 1.81 -11.88 -10.70
CA GLY A 183 1.71 -12.67 -11.91
C GLY A 183 0.30 -12.62 -12.52
N GLU A 184 -0.15 -13.72 -13.14
CA GLU A 184 -1.42 -13.80 -13.86
C GLU A 184 -2.65 -13.53 -12.98
N ILE A 185 -2.52 -13.75 -11.68
CA ILE A 185 -3.59 -13.56 -10.68
C ILE A 185 -3.60 -12.15 -10.07
N TRP A 186 -2.62 -11.31 -10.41
CA TRP A 186 -2.59 -9.92 -9.96
C TRP A 186 -3.60 -9.08 -10.74
N LYS A 187 -4.47 -8.37 -10.02
CA LYS A 187 -5.56 -7.56 -10.59
C LYS A 187 -5.13 -6.14 -11.00
N GLY A 188 -3.87 -5.76 -10.79
CA GLY A 188 -3.37 -4.44 -11.15
C GLY A 188 -3.92 -3.32 -10.26
N VAL A 189 -4.50 -2.30 -10.90
CA VAL A 189 -5.00 -1.07 -10.26
C VAL A 189 -6.52 -1.13 -10.18
N GLU A 190 -7.07 -1.06 -8.96
CA GLU A 190 -8.49 -0.89 -8.72
C GLU A 190 -8.89 0.59 -8.91
N SER A 191 -10.11 0.85 -9.38
CA SER A 191 -10.58 2.22 -9.67
C SER A 191 -10.86 3.06 -8.41
N SER A 192 -11.17 2.41 -7.27
CA SER A 192 -11.53 3.06 -6.02
C SER A 192 -11.06 2.23 -4.83
N VAL A 193 -10.85 2.87 -3.68
CA VAL A 193 -10.45 2.17 -2.45
C VAL A 193 -11.32 2.56 -1.28
N THR A 194 -11.37 1.69 -0.27
CA THR A 194 -12.05 1.98 1.00
C THR A 194 -11.02 2.18 2.11
N VAL A 195 -11.07 3.34 2.77
CA VAL A 195 -10.20 3.72 3.89
C VAL A 195 -11.05 3.80 5.14
N ASP A 196 -10.87 2.87 6.09
CA ASP A 196 -11.62 2.82 7.36
C ASP A 196 -13.15 2.93 7.18
N GLY A 197 -13.69 2.16 6.22
CA GLY A 197 -15.11 2.18 5.87
C GLY A 197 -15.56 3.36 5.00
N VAL A 198 -14.64 4.23 4.57
CA VAL A 198 -14.91 5.38 3.70
C VAL A 198 -14.36 5.11 2.30
N SER A 199 -15.23 4.86 1.33
CA SER A 199 -14.85 4.74 -0.08
C SER A 199 -14.41 6.09 -0.66
N ILE A 200 -13.34 6.07 -1.45
CA ILE A 200 -12.78 7.20 -2.20
C ILE A 200 -12.42 6.80 -3.63
N ASP A 201 -12.53 7.77 -4.53
CA ASP A 201 -12.21 7.67 -5.95
C ASP A 201 -10.71 7.91 -6.16
N VAL A 202 -9.90 6.94 -5.75
CA VAL A 202 -8.45 6.94 -5.95
C VAL A 202 -8.05 5.62 -6.60
N PRO A 203 -7.48 5.66 -7.83
CA PRO A 203 -6.90 4.48 -8.44
C PRO A 203 -5.74 3.97 -7.59
N ALA A 204 -5.78 2.70 -7.20
CA ALA A 204 -4.76 2.12 -6.33
C ALA A 204 -4.51 0.63 -6.58
N ILE A 205 -3.27 0.23 -6.41
CA ILE A 205 -2.87 -1.16 -6.23
C ILE A 205 -3.16 -1.51 -4.77
N VAL A 206 -4.17 -2.34 -4.56
CA VAL A 206 -4.67 -2.65 -3.22
C VAL A 206 -3.97 -3.88 -2.67
N ALA A 207 -3.17 -3.68 -1.63
CA ALA A 207 -2.83 -4.73 -0.68
C ALA A 207 -3.90 -4.80 0.41
N GLU A 208 -4.24 -6.01 0.86
CA GLU A 208 -5.11 -6.19 2.01
C GLU A 208 -4.26 -6.18 3.28
N SER A 209 -4.53 -5.23 4.18
CA SER A 209 -3.81 -5.11 5.44
C SER A 209 -4.49 -5.95 6.52
N LEU A 210 -3.76 -6.90 7.07
CA LEU A 210 -4.13 -7.72 8.22
C LEU A 210 -3.56 -7.11 9.51
N GLY A 211 -4.28 -7.28 10.61
CA GLY A 211 -3.77 -6.96 11.95
C GLY A 211 -2.81 -8.05 12.42
N GLY A 212 -1.49 -7.82 12.33
CA GLY A 212 -0.52 -8.84 12.74
C GLY A 212 0.91 -8.56 12.31
N GLY A 213 1.48 -7.42 12.72
CA GLY A 213 2.90 -7.09 12.52
C GLY A 213 3.76 -7.34 13.76
N GLY A 214 5.06 -7.07 13.68
CA GLY A 214 6.00 -7.29 14.79
C GLY A 214 5.63 -6.55 16.09
N GLY A 215 5.10 -5.34 15.99
CA GLY A 215 4.63 -4.55 17.12
C GLY A 215 3.16 -4.75 17.47
N SER A 216 2.44 -5.69 16.86
CA SER A 216 1.06 -5.98 17.24
C SER A 216 1.00 -6.47 18.69
N ILE A 217 0.12 -5.86 19.47
CA ILE A 217 0.01 -6.09 20.91
C ILE A 217 -0.70 -7.42 21.17
N ALA A 218 -0.12 -8.23 22.04
CA ALA A 218 -0.72 -9.44 22.57
C ALA A 218 -1.50 -9.14 23.86
N ARG A 219 -2.67 -9.75 24.00
CA ARG A 219 -3.48 -9.71 25.23
C ARG A 219 -4.17 -11.05 25.48
N VAL A 220 -4.63 -11.24 26.71
CA VAL A 220 -5.55 -12.32 27.05
C VAL A 220 -6.99 -11.83 26.93
N GLU A 221 -7.80 -12.57 26.19
CA GLU A 221 -9.23 -12.31 26.00
C GLU A 221 -9.97 -13.64 26.02
N ASP A 222 -11.00 -13.75 26.86
CA ASP A 222 -11.80 -14.96 27.04
C ASP A 222 -11.01 -16.26 27.31
N GLY A 223 -9.81 -16.14 27.89
CA GLY A 223 -8.94 -17.28 28.21
C GLY A 223 -8.01 -17.71 27.06
N ASP A 224 -8.01 -16.97 25.96
CA ASP A 224 -7.12 -17.19 24.81
C ASP A 224 -6.20 -16.00 24.57
N VAL A 225 -5.12 -16.22 23.82
CA VAL A 225 -4.23 -15.15 23.36
C VAL A 225 -4.81 -14.51 22.10
N LYS A 226 -4.88 -13.18 22.07
CA LYS A 226 -5.22 -12.38 20.90
C LYS A 226 -4.07 -11.45 20.57
N VAL A 227 -3.79 -11.29 19.27
CA VAL A 227 -2.76 -10.39 18.76
C VAL A 227 -3.41 -9.36 17.84
N GLY A 228 -3.08 -8.07 18.04
CA GLY A 228 -3.67 -6.98 17.27
C GLY A 228 -5.15 -6.72 17.62
N PRO A 229 -5.82 -5.79 16.92
CA PRO A 229 -5.31 -4.97 15.82
C PRO A 229 -4.42 -3.81 16.29
N GLN A 230 -4.39 -3.52 17.59
CA GLN A 230 -3.55 -2.46 18.15
C GLN A 230 -2.06 -2.79 18.00
N SER A 231 -1.25 -1.77 17.73
CA SER A 231 0.19 -1.88 17.59
C SER A 231 0.91 -0.89 18.51
N ALA A 232 2.05 -1.31 19.06
CA ALA A 232 2.96 -0.46 19.81
C ALA A 232 3.75 0.52 18.91
N GLY A 233 3.69 0.35 17.58
CA GLY A 233 4.43 1.14 16.60
C GLY A 233 5.95 1.02 16.76
N ALA A 234 6.69 2.03 16.30
CA ALA A 234 8.13 2.12 16.52
C ALA A 234 8.51 2.87 17.81
N TYR A 235 7.59 3.69 18.34
CA TYR A 235 7.74 4.45 19.57
C TYR A 235 6.38 4.57 20.29
N PRO A 236 6.25 4.04 21.53
CA PRO A 236 7.31 3.45 22.34
C PRO A 236 7.74 2.05 21.86
N GLY A 237 6.97 1.40 20.98
CA GLY A 237 7.32 0.12 20.37
C GLY A 237 7.33 -1.08 21.31
N PRO A 238 7.77 -2.26 20.81
CA PRO A 238 7.99 -3.47 21.60
C PRO A 238 8.73 -3.23 22.91
N MET A 239 8.41 -4.00 23.94
CA MET A 239 9.02 -3.83 25.27
C MET A 239 10.53 -4.06 25.24
N CYS A 240 10.99 -5.00 24.43
CA CYS A 240 12.39 -5.29 24.17
C CYS A 240 13.17 -4.10 23.58
N TYR A 241 12.52 -3.08 23.02
CA TYR A 241 13.22 -1.88 22.54
C TYR A 241 13.66 -0.97 23.69
N GLY A 242 13.09 -1.13 24.89
CA GLY A 242 13.46 -0.35 26.07
C GLY A 242 13.08 1.13 26.01
N LEU A 243 12.18 1.53 25.10
CA LEU A 243 11.74 2.92 24.89
C LEU A 243 10.46 3.30 25.65
N GLY A 244 10.06 2.47 26.63
CA GLY A 244 8.87 2.69 27.47
C GLY A 244 7.61 1.98 27.00
N GLY A 245 7.73 0.98 26.12
CA GLY A 245 6.62 0.09 25.77
C GLY A 245 6.19 -0.71 27.01
N ASP A 246 4.89 -0.90 27.18
CA ASP A 246 4.28 -1.48 28.39
C ASP A 246 3.43 -2.72 28.12
N SER A 247 3.29 -3.11 26.86
CA SER A 247 2.43 -4.22 26.43
C SER A 247 3.24 -5.19 25.57
N PRO A 248 3.13 -6.53 25.78
CA PRO A 248 3.91 -7.50 25.02
C PRO A 248 3.48 -7.53 23.55
N THR A 249 4.45 -7.75 22.66
CA THR A 249 4.24 -7.76 21.21
C THR A 249 4.75 -9.05 20.55
N VAL A 250 4.48 -9.22 19.25
CA VAL A 250 5.02 -10.33 18.45
C VAL A 250 6.56 -10.33 18.44
N THR A 251 7.19 -9.17 18.34
CA THR A 251 8.66 -9.03 18.40
C THR A 251 9.20 -9.46 19.77
N ASP A 252 8.51 -9.13 20.86
CA ASP A 252 8.88 -9.59 22.21
C ASP A 252 8.82 -11.13 22.30
N ALA A 253 7.75 -11.75 21.76
CA ALA A 253 7.62 -13.19 21.73
C ALA A 253 8.72 -13.85 20.88
N ASN A 254 8.99 -13.33 19.68
CA ASN A 254 10.04 -13.84 18.80
C ASN A 254 11.44 -13.75 19.45
N LEU A 255 11.71 -12.69 20.22
CA LEU A 255 12.95 -12.56 20.98
C LEU A 255 13.03 -13.60 22.10
N VAL A 256 11.97 -13.76 22.90
CA VAL A 256 11.93 -14.74 24.01
C VAL A 256 12.11 -16.17 23.53
N LEU A 257 11.57 -16.50 22.36
CA LEU A 257 11.66 -17.82 21.75
C LEU A 257 12.98 -18.05 21.00
N GLY A 258 13.87 -17.06 20.91
CA GLY A 258 15.18 -17.17 20.24
C GLY A 258 15.16 -16.98 18.72
N TYR A 259 14.02 -16.63 18.11
CA TYR A 259 13.96 -16.34 16.68
C TYR A 259 14.71 -15.07 16.30
N LEU A 260 14.85 -14.12 17.24
CA LEU A 260 15.64 -12.90 17.05
C LEU A 260 16.85 -12.91 17.98
N ASP A 261 17.96 -12.36 17.49
CA ASP A 261 19.14 -12.13 18.31
C ASP A 261 18.99 -10.84 19.12
N ALA A 262 19.41 -10.86 20.38
CA ALA A 262 19.37 -9.68 21.23
C ALA A 262 20.49 -8.67 20.92
N GLU A 263 21.63 -9.13 20.38
CA GLU A 263 22.83 -8.33 20.15
C GLU A 263 22.96 -7.85 18.71
N THR A 264 22.47 -8.60 17.73
CA THR A 264 22.66 -8.29 16.30
C THR A 264 21.49 -7.55 15.64
N PHE A 265 20.42 -7.23 16.37
CA PHE A 265 19.26 -6.52 15.81
C PHE A 265 19.64 -5.17 15.18
N LEU A 266 19.20 -4.93 13.93
CA LEU A 266 19.63 -3.80 13.09
C LEU A 266 21.16 -3.72 12.90
N GLY A 267 21.81 -4.87 12.67
CA GLY A 267 23.27 -4.97 12.55
C GLY A 267 24.01 -4.59 13.84
N GLY A 268 23.38 -4.79 15.00
CA GLY A 268 23.86 -4.35 16.30
C GLY A 268 23.66 -2.86 16.57
N GLY A 269 22.90 -2.15 15.73
CA GLY A 269 22.50 -0.76 15.96
C GLY A 269 21.57 -0.59 17.17
N ARG A 270 20.93 -1.67 17.63
CA ARG A 270 20.10 -1.68 18.84
C ARG A 270 20.17 -3.02 19.55
N ASN A 271 20.60 -3.01 20.81
CA ASN A 271 20.47 -4.18 21.69
C ASN A 271 19.03 -4.31 22.19
N LEU A 272 18.51 -5.53 22.17
CA LEU A 272 17.17 -5.85 22.66
C LEU A 272 17.23 -6.32 24.12
N ASP A 273 16.24 -5.90 24.91
CA ASP A 273 16.09 -6.24 26.32
C ASP A 273 15.19 -7.48 26.48
N VAL A 274 15.83 -8.65 26.53
CA VAL A 274 15.15 -9.94 26.67
C VAL A 274 14.36 -10.01 27.98
N GLU A 275 14.91 -9.50 29.08
CA GLU A 275 14.26 -9.56 30.38
C GLU A 275 12.99 -8.71 30.42
N LYS A 276 12.98 -7.54 29.78
CA LYS A 276 11.73 -6.75 29.62
C LYS A 276 10.67 -7.47 28.81
N ALA A 277 11.05 -8.12 27.70
CA ALA A 277 10.13 -8.93 26.92
C ALA A 277 9.54 -10.08 27.75
N ARG A 278 10.40 -10.81 28.48
CA ARG A 278 10.00 -11.91 29.38
C ARG A 278 9.07 -11.41 30.48
N GLN A 279 9.38 -10.28 31.11
CA GLN A 279 8.55 -9.67 32.15
C GLN A 279 7.17 -9.31 31.60
N GLY A 280 7.12 -8.61 30.47
CA GLY A 280 5.87 -8.20 29.84
C GLY A 280 4.96 -9.37 29.48
N ILE A 281 5.54 -10.42 28.89
CA ILE A 281 4.81 -11.65 28.55
C ILE A 281 4.37 -12.40 29.82
N SER A 282 5.21 -12.44 30.86
CA SER A 282 4.85 -13.06 32.14
C SER A 282 3.62 -12.43 32.77
N GLU A 283 3.67 -11.11 32.98
CA GLU A 283 2.65 -10.37 33.73
C GLU A 283 1.31 -10.29 32.97
N ASN A 284 1.36 -10.12 31.64
CA ASN A 284 0.16 -9.83 30.85
C ASN A 284 -0.47 -11.07 30.19
N ILE A 285 0.29 -12.16 30.02
CA ILE A 285 -0.16 -13.34 29.27
C ILE A 285 0.03 -14.63 30.08
N ALA A 286 1.24 -14.92 30.54
CA ALA A 286 1.56 -16.20 31.15
C ALA A 286 0.86 -16.40 32.51
N GLU A 287 0.95 -15.40 33.41
CA GLU A 287 0.31 -15.44 34.72
C GLU A 287 -1.23 -15.50 34.65
N PRO A 288 -1.92 -14.67 33.83
CA PRO A 288 -3.37 -14.78 33.66
C PRO A 288 -3.85 -16.14 33.12
N LEU A 289 -3.05 -16.80 32.28
CA LEU A 289 -3.37 -18.11 31.70
C LEU A 289 -2.86 -19.29 32.54
N GLY A 290 -1.99 -19.06 33.53
CA GLY A 290 -1.37 -20.11 34.34
C GLY A 290 -0.40 -21.00 33.57
N ILE A 291 0.32 -20.44 32.59
CA ILE A 291 1.28 -21.14 31.72
C ILE A 291 2.71 -20.58 31.90
N SER A 292 3.72 -21.21 31.29
CA SER A 292 5.09 -20.65 31.28
C SER A 292 5.20 -19.46 30.33
N VAL A 293 6.25 -18.66 30.50
CA VAL A 293 6.55 -17.51 29.62
C VAL A 293 6.81 -17.97 28.19
N GLU A 294 7.50 -19.09 28.04
CA GLU A 294 7.83 -19.71 26.74
C GLU A 294 6.56 -20.17 26.02
N GLU A 295 5.66 -20.86 26.72
CA GLU A 295 4.36 -21.29 26.18
C GLU A 295 3.49 -20.07 25.82
N ALA A 296 3.50 -19.03 26.65
CA ALA A 296 2.78 -17.78 26.34
C ALA A 296 3.34 -17.09 25.09
N ALA A 297 4.68 -16.98 24.97
CA ALA A 297 5.34 -16.42 23.80
C ALA A 297 5.04 -17.26 22.55
N TRP A 298 5.06 -18.59 22.67
CA TRP A 298 4.74 -19.50 21.58
C TRP A 298 3.30 -19.31 21.10
N ARG A 299 2.32 -19.18 22.00
CA ARG A 299 0.93 -18.87 21.64
C ARG A 299 0.77 -17.53 20.96
N ILE A 300 1.54 -16.50 21.34
CA ILE A 300 1.53 -15.20 20.64
C ILE A 300 1.96 -15.41 19.18
N ARG A 301 3.06 -16.13 18.96
CA ARG A 301 3.58 -16.42 17.62
C ARG A 301 2.59 -17.25 16.78
N GLN A 302 2.07 -18.34 17.33
CA GLN A 302 1.06 -19.17 16.65
C GLN A 302 -0.20 -18.37 16.30
N THR A 303 -0.61 -17.46 17.19
CA THR A 303 -1.79 -16.62 16.96
C THR A 303 -1.58 -15.68 15.77
N VAL A 304 -0.42 -15.01 15.67
CA VAL A 304 -0.16 -14.12 14.52
C VAL A 304 0.03 -14.91 13.23
N ASP A 305 0.71 -16.06 13.27
CA ASP A 305 0.89 -16.92 12.10
C ASP A 305 -0.47 -17.42 11.57
N GLN A 306 -1.39 -17.79 12.46
CA GLN A 306 -2.73 -18.21 12.08
C GLN A 306 -3.56 -17.06 11.50
N VAL A 307 -3.50 -15.85 12.09
CA VAL A 307 -4.19 -14.68 11.53
C VAL A 307 -3.72 -14.38 10.10
N ILE A 308 -2.41 -14.50 9.85
CA ILE A 308 -1.84 -14.28 8.51
C ILE A 308 -2.26 -15.41 7.56
N ALA A 309 -2.20 -16.66 7.99
CA ALA A 309 -2.60 -17.82 7.19
C ALA A 309 -4.09 -17.75 6.80
N ASP A 310 -4.97 -17.42 7.76
CA ASP A 310 -6.41 -17.25 7.53
C ASP A 310 -6.69 -16.09 6.57
N GLY A 311 -5.94 -14.98 6.71
CA GLY A 311 -6.04 -13.84 5.81
C GLY A 311 -5.62 -14.16 4.38
N LEU A 312 -4.47 -14.84 4.19
CA LEU A 312 -4.02 -15.29 2.86
C LEU A 312 -5.01 -16.28 2.24
N THR A 313 -5.53 -17.21 3.02
CA THR A 313 -6.55 -18.18 2.56
C THR A 313 -7.82 -17.47 2.13
N SER A 314 -8.34 -16.57 2.97
CA SER A 314 -9.55 -15.78 2.67
C SER A 314 -9.35 -14.88 1.45
N TYR A 315 -8.19 -14.23 1.34
CA TYR A 315 -7.83 -13.40 0.20
C TYR A 315 -7.82 -14.20 -1.10
N GLY A 316 -7.24 -15.42 -1.06
CA GLY A 316 -7.22 -16.35 -2.18
C GLY A 316 -8.61 -16.84 -2.57
N GLU A 317 -9.38 -17.35 -1.60
CA GLU A 317 -10.75 -17.86 -1.80
C GLU A 317 -11.68 -16.79 -2.38
N ALA A 318 -11.69 -15.59 -1.80
CA ALA A 318 -12.54 -14.47 -2.25
C ALA A 318 -12.26 -14.06 -3.71
N ARG A 319 -11.09 -14.43 -4.24
CA ARG A 319 -10.65 -14.09 -5.60
C ARG A 319 -10.53 -15.31 -6.51
N ASN A 320 -10.89 -16.51 -6.03
CA ASN A 320 -10.69 -17.80 -6.71
C ASN A 320 -9.22 -18.00 -7.16
N ILE A 321 -8.29 -17.55 -6.33
CA ILE A 321 -6.85 -17.68 -6.56
C ILE A 321 -6.36 -18.93 -5.84
N SER A 322 -5.65 -19.79 -6.56
CA SER A 322 -4.83 -20.85 -6.01
C SER A 322 -3.38 -20.55 -6.39
N ALA A 323 -2.49 -20.49 -5.40
CA ALA A 323 -1.09 -20.17 -5.61
C ALA A 323 -0.20 -21.13 -4.82
N ASP A 324 0.81 -21.67 -5.48
CA ASP A 324 1.82 -22.57 -4.89
C ASP A 324 3.12 -21.83 -4.50
N VAL A 325 3.10 -20.51 -4.62
CA VAL A 325 4.24 -19.62 -4.38
C VAL A 325 3.84 -18.48 -3.45
N LEU A 326 4.68 -18.22 -2.44
CA LEU A 326 4.54 -17.10 -1.51
C LEU A 326 5.81 -16.24 -1.51
N PHE A 327 5.67 -14.94 -1.78
CA PHE A 327 6.78 -13.98 -1.66
C PHE A 327 6.73 -13.32 -0.30
N ALA A 328 7.81 -13.41 0.48
CA ALA A 328 7.89 -12.78 1.79
C ALA A 328 8.95 -11.69 1.86
N TYR A 329 8.50 -10.52 2.31
CA TYR A 329 9.33 -9.36 2.49
C TYR A 329 8.88 -8.53 3.70
N GLY A 330 9.47 -7.35 3.87
CA GLY A 330 9.46 -6.64 5.13
C GLY A 330 10.49 -7.20 6.11
N GLY A 331 10.61 -6.55 7.26
CA GLY A 331 11.56 -6.98 8.30
C GLY A 331 11.11 -8.22 9.07
N GLY A 332 9.80 -8.48 9.13
CA GLY A 332 9.22 -9.63 9.83
C GLY A 332 8.76 -10.77 8.91
N GLY A 333 8.61 -10.53 7.61
CA GLY A 333 8.01 -11.50 6.69
C GLY A 333 8.77 -12.82 6.68
N PRO A 334 10.08 -12.80 6.39
CA PRO A 334 10.91 -13.99 6.41
C PRO A 334 10.96 -14.73 7.76
N THR A 335 10.69 -14.03 8.87
CA THR A 335 10.66 -14.64 10.21
C THR A 335 9.47 -15.57 10.41
N HIS A 336 8.36 -15.33 9.70
CA HIS A 336 7.10 -16.06 9.86
C HIS A 336 6.71 -16.90 8.64
N VAL A 337 7.26 -16.58 7.46
CA VAL A 337 6.83 -17.16 6.17
C VAL A 337 6.87 -18.69 6.11
N ALA A 338 7.87 -19.35 6.71
CA ALA A 338 7.97 -20.80 6.64
C ALA A 338 6.79 -21.49 7.35
N THR A 339 6.43 -20.99 8.53
CA THR A 339 5.27 -21.48 9.29
C THR A 339 3.96 -21.15 8.59
N VAL A 340 3.82 -19.92 8.08
CA VAL A 340 2.63 -19.51 7.32
C VAL A 340 2.45 -20.38 6.07
N ALA A 341 3.53 -20.61 5.30
CA ALA A 341 3.50 -21.45 4.11
C ALA A 341 3.13 -22.91 4.44
N ASP A 342 3.54 -23.44 5.60
CA ASP A 342 3.11 -24.76 6.08
C ASP A 342 1.60 -24.77 6.40
N LEU A 343 1.07 -23.72 7.05
CA LEU A 343 -0.35 -23.63 7.40
C LEU A 343 -1.28 -23.56 6.18
N ILE A 344 -0.86 -22.85 5.13
CA ILE A 344 -1.64 -22.70 3.89
C ILE A 344 -1.27 -23.71 2.80
N ASN A 345 -0.40 -24.68 3.10
CA ASN A 345 0.09 -25.72 2.19
C ASN A 345 0.73 -25.18 0.90
N VAL A 346 1.49 -24.08 0.99
CA VAL A 346 2.25 -23.53 -0.14
C VAL A 346 3.59 -24.25 -0.30
N SER A 347 3.86 -24.69 -1.53
CA SER A 347 5.04 -25.47 -1.87
C SER A 347 6.34 -24.69 -1.73
N THR A 348 6.37 -23.45 -2.22
CA THR A 348 7.58 -22.63 -2.31
C THR A 348 7.35 -21.25 -1.70
N ALA A 349 8.25 -20.82 -0.81
CA ALA A 349 8.28 -19.44 -0.33
C ALA A 349 9.61 -18.76 -0.68
N TYR A 350 9.55 -17.59 -1.29
CA TYR A 350 10.71 -16.79 -1.65
C TYR A 350 10.96 -15.72 -0.59
N CYS A 351 12.19 -15.68 -0.09
CA CYS A 351 12.75 -14.52 0.61
C CYS A 351 13.87 -13.94 -0.26
N PHE A 352 13.99 -12.62 -0.28
CA PHE A 352 14.93 -11.92 -1.14
C PHE A 352 16.02 -11.26 -0.29
N PRO A 353 17.26 -11.09 -0.81
CA PRO A 353 18.30 -10.34 -0.10
C PRO A 353 17.85 -8.93 0.30
N MET A 354 16.98 -8.31 -0.51
CA MET A 354 16.40 -7.00 -0.24
C MET A 354 15.04 -7.03 0.49
N SER A 355 14.57 -8.19 1.00
CA SER A 355 13.29 -8.32 1.72
C SER A 355 13.02 -7.18 2.74
N PRO A 356 13.98 -6.75 3.59
CA PRO A 356 13.75 -5.67 4.57
C PRO A 356 13.44 -4.30 3.95
N VAL A 357 13.85 -4.07 2.71
CA VAL A 357 13.70 -2.80 1.98
C VAL A 357 12.95 -2.99 0.67
N PHE A 358 12.16 -4.06 0.56
CA PHE A 358 11.57 -4.50 -0.70
C PHE A 358 10.63 -3.48 -1.33
N SER A 359 9.87 -2.71 -0.53
CA SER A 359 9.04 -1.63 -1.06
C SER A 359 9.87 -0.47 -1.64
N ALA A 360 11.10 -0.26 -1.16
CA ALA A 360 12.04 0.68 -1.77
C ALA A 360 12.66 0.12 -3.06
N TYR A 361 12.86 -1.20 -3.13
CA TYR A 361 13.19 -1.86 -4.40
C TYR A 361 12.05 -1.68 -5.41
N GLY A 362 10.81 -1.95 -5.02
CA GLY A 362 9.64 -1.77 -5.88
C GLY A 362 9.46 -0.34 -6.36
N SER A 363 9.71 0.67 -5.51
CA SER A 363 9.68 2.07 -5.95
C SER A 363 10.78 2.42 -6.95
N SER A 364 11.93 1.74 -6.90
CA SER A 364 13.00 1.91 -7.89
C SER A 364 12.70 1.30 -9.27
N ARG A 365 11.66 0.46 -9.35
CA ARG A 365 11.13 -0.16 -10.57
C ARG A 365 9.95 0.61 -11.17
N MET A 366 9.55 1.73 -10.58
CA MET A 366 8.42 2.53 -11.04
C MET A 366 8.84 3.65 -11.98
N ASP A 367 7.99 3.89 -12.97
CA ASP A 367 8.09 5.03 -13.87
C ASP A 367 7.31 6.24 -13.36
N ILE A 368 7.74 7.41 -13.87
CA ILE A 368 7.02 8.65 -13.62
C ILE A 368 5.72 8.58 -14.40
N SER A 369 4.59 8.74 -13.72
CA SER A 369 3.31 8.73 -14.41
C SER A 369 2.27 9.59 -13.71
N HIS A 370 1.49 10.32 -14.51
CA HIS A 370 0.39 11.17 -14.10
C HIS A 370 -0.91 10.69 -14.74
N LEU A 371 -1.99 10.71 -13.96
CA LEU A 371 -3.34 10.43 -14.43
C LEU A 371 -4.12 11.75 -14.50
N TYR A 372 -4.64 12.03 -15.69
CA TYR A 372 -5.57 13.14 -15.93
C TYR A 372 -6.91 12.54 -16.33
N GLU A 373 -7.98 13.04 -15.76
CA GLU A 373 -9.33 12.57 -16.04
C GLU A 373 -10.28 13.75 -16.14
N THR A 374 -11.23 13.65 -17.06
CA THR A 374 -12.34 14.60 -17.18
C THR A 374 -13.63 13.84 -17.41
N SER A 375 -14.74 14.38 -16.91
CA SER A 375 -16.05 13.82 -17.18
C SER A 375 -16.48 14.05 -18.63
N VAL A 376 -17.21 13.08 -19.17
CA VAL A 376 -17.89 13.16 -20.45
C VAL A 376 -19.36 13.42 -20.18
N ILE A 377 -19.92 14.45 -20.81
CA ILE A 377 -21.34 14.78 -20.69
C ILE A 377 -22.12 14.05 -21.79
N GLU A 378 -23.36 13.67 -21.50
CA GLU A 378 -24.29 13.08 -22.48
C GLU A 378 -24.34 13.93 -23.77
N ASP A 379 -24.34 13.28 -24.93
CA ASP A 379 -24.21 13.89 -26.28
C ASP A 379 -22.87 14.55 -26.63
N SER A 380 -21.79 14.33 -25.86
CA SER A 380 -20.44 14.74 -26.25
C SER A 380 -20.05 14.11 -27.60
N SER A 381 -19.68 14.94 -28.58
CA SER A 381 -19.21 14.45 -29.87
C SER A 381 -17.80 13.86 -29.76
N ASN A 382 -17.43 12.94 -30.65
CA ASN A 382 -16.04 12.41 -30.72
C ASN A 382 -15.00 13.55 -30.82
N ALA A 383 -15.30 14.61 -31.59
CA ALA A 383 -14.42 15.78 -31.69
C ALA A 383 -14.23 16.51 -30.35
N SER A 384 -15.27 16.55 -29.50
CA SER A 384 -15.17 17.13 -28.16
C SER A 384 -14.30 16.27 -27.23
N VAL A 385 -14.36 14.95 -27.37
CA VAL A 385 -13.51 14.02 -26.61
C VAL A 385 -12.05 14.12 -27.05
N ASP A 386 -11.80 14.25 -28.36
CA ASP A 386 -10.45 14.49 -28.90
C ASP A 386 -9.84 15.79 -28.33
N GLU A 387 -10.63 16.87 -28.29
CA GLU A 387 -10.21 18.15 -27.68
C GLU A 387 -9.89 18.00 -26.18
N MET A 388 -10.69 17.23 -25.44
CA MET A 388 -10.43 16.93 -24.02
C MET A 388 -9.11 16.15 -23.83
N VAL A 389 -8.89 15.13 -24.67
CA VAL A 389 -7.66 14.31 -24.64
C VAL A 389 -6.44 15.17 -24.97
N ASP A 390 -6.52 16.02 -25.99
CA ASP A 390 -5.41 16.91 -26.36
C ASP A 390 -5.12 17.93 -25.25
N GLY A 391 -6.15 18.48 -24.61
CA GLY A 391 -5.98 19.35 -23.44
C GLY A 391 -5.25 18.67 -22.28
N MET A 392 -5.62 17.43 -21.95
CA MET A 392 -4.94 16.63 -20.92
C MET A 392 -3.50 16.28 -21.31
N LYS A 393 -3.22 15.98 -22.59
CA LYS A 393 -1.86 15.75 -23.09
C LYS A 393 -0.99 17.00 -22.97
N GLU A 394 -1.53 18.18 -23.27
CA GLU A 394 -0.81 19.44 -23.08
C GLU A 394 -0.50 19.71 -21.60
N GLU A 395 -1.43 19.39 -20.70
CA GLU A 395 -1.19 19.48 -19.26
C GLU A 395 -0.09 18.51 -18.81
N ALA A 396 -0.18 17.26 -19.22
CA ALA A 396 0.84 16.24 -18.97
C ALA A 396 2.24 16.69 -19.43
N GLN A 397 2.36 17.27 -20.62
CA GLN A 397 3.63 17.77 -21.14
C GLN A 397 4.23 18.88 -20.26
N ARG A 398 3.40 19.81 -19.75
CA ARG A 398 3.87 20.87 -18.83
C ARG A 398 4.37 20.28 -17.52
N ASP A 399 3.70 19.27 -17.01
CA ASP A 399 4.04 18.64 -15.73
C ASP A 399 5.32 17.80 -15.84
N MET A 400 5.42 16.99 -16.90
CA MET A 400 6.60 16.19 -17.24
C MET A 400 7.84 17.07 -17.47
N LEU A 401 7.69 18.21 -18.16
CA LEU A 401 8.77 19.18 -18.32
C LEU A 401 9.24 19.74 -16.97
N GLY A 402 8.30 19.99 -16.05
CA GLY A 402 8.60 20.40 -14.69
C GLY A 402 9.36 19.34 -13.87
N GLU A 403 9.27 18.07 -14.26
CA GLU A 403 9.96 16.92 -13.65
C GLU A 403 11.28 16.57 -14.36
N GLY A 404 11.55 17.20 -15.51
CA GLY A 404 12.80 17.07 -16.26
C GLY A 404 12.73 16.09 -17.42
N PHE A 405 11.53 15.76 -17.90
CA PHE A 405 11.31 14.90 -19.06
C PHE A 405 10.85 15.73 -20.27
N ASP A 406 11.41 15.44 -21.44
CA ASP A 406 11.00 16.06 -22.69
C ASP A 406 9.71 15.42 -23.20
N ALA A 407 8.88 16.19 -23.91
CA ALA A 407 7.62 15.68 -24.45
C ALA A 407 7.78 14.44 -25.35
N SER A 408 8.94 14.27 -26.00
CA SER A 408 9.25 13.12 -26.85
C SER A 408 9.52 11.82 -26.09
N SER A 409 9.81 11.87 -24.79
CA SER A 409 10.00 10.68 -23.95
C SER A 409 8.72 10.23 -23.24
N VAL A 410 7.61 10.94 -23.44
CA VAL A 410 6.34 10.66 -22.78
C VAL A 410 5.48 9.78 -23.68
N THR A 411 5.00 8.65 -23.16
CA THR A 411 3.97 7.83 -23.77
C THR A 411 2.61 8.15 -23.17
N TYR A 412 1.55 7.96 -23.96
CA TYR A 412 0.18 8.24 -23.54
C TYR A 412 -0.69 7.01 -23.76
N GLU A 413 -1.38 6.60 -22.70
CA GLU A 413 -2.47 5.64 -22.77
C GLU A 413 -3.78 6.39 -22.54
N ILE A 414 -4.76 6.17 -23.41
CA ILE A 414 -6.09 6.79 -23.30
C ILE A 414 -7.06 5.71 -22.86
N GLN A 415 -7.93 6.03 -21.91
CA GLN A 415 -8.91 5.11 -21.37
C GLN A 415 -10.30 5.77 -21.33
N ALA A 416 -11.33 4.99 -21.64
CA ALA A 416 -12.72 5.34 -21.39
C ALA A 416 -13.13 4.83 -20.01
N GLY A 417 -13.68 5.72 -19.17
CA GLY A 417 -14.19 5.38 -17.85
C GLY A 417 -15.69 5.10 -17.89
N PHE A 418 -16.09 3.97 -17.31
CA PHE A 418 -17.49 3.52 -17.26
C PHE A 418 -17.91 3.27 -15.83
N THR A 419 -19.14 3.65 -15.49
CA THR A 419 -19.80 3.31 -14.22
C THR A 419 -21.06 2.49 -14.42
N LEU A 420 -21.48 1.74 -13.40
CA LEU A 420 -22.85 1.20 -13.39
C LEU A 420 -23.87 2.33 -13.23
N GLU A 421 -24.99 2.23 -13.94
CA GLU A 421 -26.05 3.24 -13.84
C GLU A 421 -26.70 3.26 -12.46
N ALA A 422 -26.91 2.08 -11.87
CA ALA A 422 -27.51 1.89 -10.55
C ALA A 422 -26.55 2.13 -9.37
N ASP A 423 -25.24 2.03 -9.62
CA ASP A 423 -24.18 2.25 -8.63
C ASP A 423 -22.98 2.98 -9.25
N PRO A 424 -23.00 4.34 -9.25
CA PRO A 424 -21.94 5.13 -9.85
C PRO A 424 -20.60 5.08 -9.09
N GLN A 425 -20.52 4.35 -7.96
CA GLN A 425 -19.26 4.12 -7.25
C GLN A 425 -18.45 2.98 -7.85
N THR A 426 -19.12 2.05 -8.55
CA THR A 426 -18.46 0.94 -9.23
C THR A 426 -18.01 1.38 -10.63
N LYS A 427 -16.69 1.52 -10.83
CA LYS A 427 -16.08 2.07 -12.04
C LYS A 427 -15.04 1.13 -12.67
N ALA A 428 -15.00 1.12 -14.00
CA ALA A 428 -13.99 0.44 -14.80
C ALA A 428 -13.35 1.42 -15.79
N HIS A 429 -12.10 1.16 -16.16
CA HIS A 429 -11.38 1.88 -17.20
C HIS A 429 -10.97 0.89 -18.28
N VAL A 430 -11.32 1.19 -19.53
CA VAL A 430 -11.02 0.35 -20.69
C VAL A 430 -10.17 1.15 -21.65
N ALA A 431 -9.18 0.50 -22.29
CA ALA A 431 -8.34 1.14 -23.29
C ALA A 431 -9.20 1.76 -24.42
N LEU A 432 -8.84 2.98 -24.82
CA LEU A 432 -9.54 3.74 -25.86
C LEU A 432 -8.53 4.18 -26.93
N GLU A 433 -8.74 3.75 -28.17
CA GLU A 433 -7.87 4.18 -29.28
C GLU A 433 -8.35 5.49 -29.89
N SER A 434 -9.60 5.56 -30.32
CA SER A 434 -10.18 6.75 -30.98
C SER A 434 -11.65 7.00 -30.64
N GLU A 435 -12.46 5.95 -30.50
CA GLU A 435 -13.88 6.09 -30.20
C GLU A 435 -14.38 4.92 -29.34
N VAL A 436 -15.48 5.15 -28.62
CA VAL A 436 -16.13 4.11 -27.82
C VAL A 436 -16.97 3.24 -28.75
N THR A 437 -16.50 2.01 -28.96
CA THR A 437 -17.17 1.00 -29.79
C THR A 437 -17.99 0.03 -28.93
N ASP A 438 -18.86 -0.77 -29.56
CA ASP A 438 -19.59 -1.85 -28.88
C ASP A 438 -18.65 -2.83 -28.16
N ALA A 439 -17.43 -3.03 -28.68
CA ALA A 439 -16.42 -3.89 -28.05
C ALA A 439 -15.91 -3.28 -26.74
N VAL A 440 -15.62 -1.97 -26.72
CA VAL A 440 -15.20 -1.24 -25.51
C VAL A 440 -16.30 -1.29 -24.45
N ILE A 441 -17.56 -1.11 -24.86
CA ILE A 441 -18.72 -1.20 -23.95
C ILE A 441 -18.88 -2.63 -23.41
N ALA A 442 -18.73 -3.65 -24.26
CA ALA A 442 -18.82 -5.04 -23.84
C ALA A 442 -17.72 -5.43 -22.85
N GLU A 443 -16.49 -4.95 -23.06
CA GLU A 443 -15.38 -5.14 -22.15
C GLU A 443 -15.63 -4.45 -20.81
N ALA A 444 -16.08 -3.19 -20.82
CA ALA A 444 -16.46 -2.46 -19.61
C ALA A 444 -17.54 -3.20 -18.82
N LYS A 445 -18.58 -3.71 -19.50
CA LYS A 445 -19.62 -4.55 -18.89
C LYS A 445 -19.05 -5.81 -18.27
N SER A 446 -18.13 -6.49 -18.95
CA SER A 446 -17.50 -7.70 -18.42
C SER A 446 -16.71 -7.43 -17.14
N ILE A 447 -15.94 -6.34 -17.10
CA ILE A 447 -15.18 -5.93 -15.92
C ILE A 447 -16.14 -5.58 -14.77
N LEU A 448 -17.16 -4.78 -15.03
CA LEU A 448 -18.12 -4.34 -14.02
C LEU A 448 -19.02 -5.47 -13.51
N ALA A 449 -19.42 -6.42 -14.37
CA ALA A 449 -20.21 -7.59 -13.99
C ALA A 449 -19.45 -8.53 -13.05
N SER A 450 -18.12 -8.63 -13.18
CA SER A 450 -17.29 -9.42 -12.27
C SER A 450 -17.30 -8.91 -10.82
N GLY A 451 -17.74 -7.66 -10.58
CA GLY A 451 -17.95 -7.05 -9.27
C GLY A 451 -19.41 -6.76 -8.91
N ALA A 452 -20.36 -6.98 -9.82
CA ALA A 452 -21.77 -6.67 -9.62
C ALA A 452 -22.58 -7.93 -9.30
N SER A 453 -23.60 -7.82 -8.45
CA SER A 453 -24.53 -8.92 -8.16
C SER A 453 -25.51 -9.22 -9.30
N ASP A 454 -25.53 -8.40 -10.37
CA ASP A 454 -26.52 -8.47 -11.43
C ASP A 454 -25.88 -8.20 -12.82
N GLU A 455 -25.82 -9.24 -13.64
CA GLU A 455 -25.20 -9.24 -14.99
C GLU A 455 -25.97 -8.37 -16.01
N GLU A 456 -27.21 -7.94 -15.70
CA GLU A 456 -28.04 -7.10 -16.58
C GLU A 456 -27.84 -5.58 -16.39
N SER A 457 -26.92 -5.16 -15.51
CA SER A 457 -26.73 -3.75 -15.19
C SER A 457 -26.28 -2.92 -16.40
N SER A 458 -26.98 -1.81 -16.68
CA SER A 458 -26.56 -0.83 -17.68
C SER A 458 -25.30 -0.09 -17.24
N VAL A 459 -24.45 0.26 -18.21
CA VAL A 459 -23.21 1.01 -18.00
C VAL A 459 -23.33 2.38 -18.64
N VAL A 460 -22.69 3.37 -18.03
CA VAL A 460 -22.63 4.76 -18.50
C VAL A 460 -21.18 5.10 -18.77
N TRP A 461 -20.88 5.56 -19.99
CA TRP A 461 -19.60 6.21 -20.29
C TRP A 461 -19.63 7.61 -19.69
N ASP A 462 -18.82 7.87 -18.67
CA ASP A 462 -18.91 9.10 -17.88
C ASP A 462 -17.60 9.88 -17.82
N SER A 463 -16.51 9.33 -18.33
CA SER A 463 -15.20 9.96 -18.27
C SER A 463 -14.23 9.48 -19.35
N VAL A 464 -13.25 10.31 -19.65
CA VAL A 464 -12.06 9.96 -20.43
C VAL A 464 -10.82 10.29 -19.60
N ARG A 465 -9.85 9.38 -19.64
CA ARG A 465 -8.63 9.43 -18.83
C ARG A 465 -7.41 9.32 -19.73
N VAL A 466 -6.40 10.13 -19.45
CA VAL A 466 -5.08 10.06 -20.07
C VAL A 466 -4.05 9.73 -18.99
N LYS A 467 -3.36 8.59 -19.16
CA LYS A 467 -2.17 8.24 -18.41
C LYS A 467 -0.95 8.64 -19.21
N ALA A 468 -0.16 9.57 -18.69
CA ALA A 468 1.10 9.98 -19.29
C ALA A 468 2.24 9.35 -18.49
N THR A 469 3.13 8.62 -19.17
CA THR A 469 4.25 7.90 -18.55
C THR A 469 5.58 8.36 -19.15
N ALA A 470 6.57 8.62 -18.30
CA ALA A 470 7.95 8.86 -18.71
C ALA A 470 8.87 7.82 -18.05
N PRO A 471 9.71 7.13 -18.84
CA PRO A 471 10.53 6.04 -18.33
C PRO A 471 11.64 6.57 -17.42
N SER A 472 11.89 5.86 -16.32
CA SER A 472 13.03 6.06 -15.43
C SER A 472 14.03 4.93 -15.61
N PRO A 473 15.34 5.16 -15.41
CA PRO A 473 16.30 4.07 -15.30
C PRO A 473 15.92 3.18 -14.10
N HIS A 474 15.68 1.89 -14.35
CA HIS A 474 15.43 0.89 -13.32
C HIS A 474 16.70 0.05 -13.09
N PRO A 475 16.93 -0.46 -11.86
CA PRO A 475 17.98 -1.44 -11.64
C PRO A 475 17.62 -2.75 -12.37
N GLU A 476 18.54 -3.27 -13.18
CA GLU A 476 18.47 -4.63 -13.69
C GLU A 476 19.02 -5.57 -12.62
N LEU A 477 18.21 -6.53 -12.17
CA LEU A 477 18.69 -7.59 -11.31
C LEU A 477 19.19 -8.73 -12.19
N GLU A 478 20.43 -9.16 -11.92
CA GLU A 478 20.92 -10.39 -12.51
C GLU A 478 20.16 -11.56 -11.91
N ASN A 479 19.48 -12.34 -12.74
CA ASN A 479 18.92 -13.63 -12.37
C ASN A 479 19.68 -14.76 -13.08
N PRO A 480 20.93 -15.04 -12.69
CA PRO A 480 21.68 -16.12 -13.31
C PRO A 480 21.05 -17.45 -12.91
N ASP A 481 20.86 -18.35 -13.88
CA ASP A 481 20.44 -19.71 -13.57
C ASP A 481 21.49 -20.39 -12.68
N PHE A 482 21.04 -21.06 -11.63
CA PHE A 482 21.87 -22.04 -10.93
C PHE A 482 21.66 -23.43 -11.53
N SER A 483 22.68 -23.93 -12.24
CA SER A 483 22.72 -25.30 -12.74
C SER A 483 23.67 -26.14 -11.87
N GLY A 484 23.12 -26.93 -10.96
CA GLY A 484 23.90 -27.82 -10.09
C GLY A 484 23.05 -28.47 -9.00
N ASP A 485 23.65 -29.38 -8.25
CA ASP A 485 23.03 -29.96 -7.06
C ASP A 485 23.28 -29.03 -5.87
N TYR A 486 22.22 -28.71 -5.12
CA TYR A 486 22.36 -27.98 -3.87
C TYR A 486 23.19 -28.77 -2.85
N GLN A 487 24.15 -28.11 -2.20
CA GLN A 487 25.06 -28.74 -1.25
C GLN A 487 24.84 -28.21 0.17
N PRO A 488 24.78 -29.08 1.20
CA PRO A 488 24.67 -28.66 2.58
C PRO A 488 25.75 -27.64 2.95
N LYS A 489 25.33 -26.53 3.55
CA LYS A 489 26.21 -25.48 4.05
C LYS A 489 26.47 -25.68 5.53
N ASP A 490 27.72 -25.62 5.96
CA ASP A 490 28.06 -25.59 7.38
C ASP A 490 27.62 -24.26 8.02
N ALA A 491 27.05 -24.34 9.21
CA ALA A 491 26.66 -23.17 9.99
C ALA A 491 27.86 -22.50 10.67
N GLY A 492 27.79 -21.18 10.82
CA GLY A 492 28.82 -20.40 11.52
C GLY A 492 28.68 -20.46 13.04
N SER A 493 27.46 -20.68 13.53
CA SER A 493 27.10 -20.72 14.95
C SER A 493 25.81 -21.50 15.17
N SER A 494 25.36 -21.59 16.42
CA SER A 494 24.04 -22.11 16.81
C SER A 494 23.36 -21.17 17.79
N ARG A 495 22.04 -21.27 17.89
CA ARG A 495 21.22 -20.56 18.88
C ARG A 495 20.17 -21.49 19.47
N SER A 496 19.94 -21.36 20.77
CA SER A 496 18.81 -21.98 21.47
C SER A 496 17.49 -21.35 21.01
N VAL A 497 16.67 -22.09 20.27
CA VAL A 497 15.38 -21.64 19.71
C VAL A 497 14.27 -22.57 20.17
N TRP A 498 13.11 -22.02 20.49
CA TRP A 498 11.92 -22.80 20.80
C TRP A 498 11.31 -23.42 19.55
N THR A 499 11.34 -24.74 19.42
CA THR A 499 10.87 -25.49 18.23
C THR A 499 9.44 -26.02 18.37
N GLY A 500 8.75 -25.67 19.46
CA GLY A 500 7.32 -25.94 19.66
C GLY A 500 6.98 -26.40 21.08
N ASP A 501 7.86 -27.18 21.69
CA ASP A 501 7.68 -27.74 23.04
C ASP A 501 8.94 -27.62 23.92
N THR A 502 10.12 -27.50 23.31
CA THR A 502 11.39 -27.31 23.98
C THR A 502 12.29 -26.33 23.24
N PHE A 503 13.32 -25.86 23.93
CA PHE A 503 14.46 -25.22 23.29
C PHE A 503 15.40 -26.27 22.69
N GLU A 504 15.83 -26.02 21.46
CA GLU A 504 16.82 -26.81 20.74
C GLU A 504 17.93 -25.89 20.21
N GLU A 505 19.16 -26.42 20.12
CA GLU A 505 20.25 -25.72 19.46
C GLU A 505 20.08 -25.82 17.94
N VAL A 506 19.70 -24.70 17.34
CA VAL A 506 19.41 -24.56 15.91
C VAL A 506 20.61 -23.92 15.20
N PRO A 507 21.08 -24.46 14.05
CA PRO A 507 22.16 -23.86 13.27
C PRO A 507 21.81 -22.45 12.77
N VAL A 508 22.79 -21.54 12.80
CA VAL A 508 22.64 -20.16 12.34
C VAL A 508 23.61 -19.89 11.19
N HIS A 509 23.07 -19.35 10.10
CA HIS A 509 23.80 -18.97 8.89
C HIS A 509 23.68 -17.47 8.65
N GLU A 510 24.79 -16.78 8.38
CA GLU A 510 24.74 -15.39 7.92
C GLU A 510 24.43 -15.36 6.42
N VAL A 511 23.50 -14.50 5.98
CA VAL A 511 23.13 -14.33 4.57
C VAL A 511 24.37 -14.05 3.70
N LEU A 512 25.33 -13.26 4.21
CA LEU A 512 26.56 -12.93 3.48
C LEU A 512 27.51 -14.11 3.28
N ALA A 513 27.39 -15.16 4.10
CA ALA A 513 28.17 -16.38 3.98
C ALA A 513 27.57 -17.38 2.97
N LEU A 514 26.32 -17.16 2.55
CA LEU A 514 25.59 -18.01 1.62
C LEU A 514 25.94 -17.66 0.15
N SER A 515 26.04 -18.70 -0.67
CA SER A 515 26.32 -18.61 -2.10
C SER A 515 25.31 -19.42 -2.89
N ALA A 516 25.14 -19.09 -4.17
CA ALA A 516 24.32 -19.86 -5.09
C ALA A 516 24.69 -21.35 -5.04
N GLY A 517 23.69 -22.22 -4.87
CA GLY A 517 23.86 -23.65 -4.70
C GLY A 517 24.00 -24.14 -3.25
N ASP A 518 24.03 -23.26 -2.26
CA ASP A 518 24.01 -23.67 -0.86
C ASP A 518 22.61 -24.20 -0.47
N LEU A 519 22.60 -25.26 0.35
CA LEU A 519 21.42 -25.85 0.99
C LEU A 519 21.51 -25.63 2.50
N VAL A 520 20.45 -25.11 3.10
CA VAL A 520 20.27 -25.04 4.55
C VAL A 520 19.09 -25.93 4.93
N GLU A 521 19.36 -26.99 5.67
CA GLU A 521 18.34 -27.94 6.12
C GLU A 521 17.67 -27.44 7.40
N GLY A 522 16.34 -27.39 7.43
CA GLY A 522 15.59 -27.00 8.63
C GLY A 522 15.55 -28.11 9.70
N PRO A 523 15.43 -27.75 11.00
CA PRO A 523 15.25 -26.39 11.51
C PRO A 523 16.56 -25.59 11.49
N ALA A 524 16.50 -24.34 11.02
CA ALA A 524 17.66 -23.45 10.90
C ALA A 524 17.25 -21.98 10.96
N ILE A 525 18.21 -21.11 11.27
CA ILE A 525 18.09 -19.65 11.14
C ILE A 525 19.04 -19.15 10.06
N ILE A 526 18.55 -18.26 9.20
CA ILE A 526 19.37 -17.46 8.29
C ILE A 526 19.22 -15.98 8.67
N GLU A 527 20.31 -15.32 9.04
CA GLU A 527 20.28 -13.95 9.57
C GLU A 527 20.97 -12.93 8.65
N SER A 528 20.40 -11.73 8.64
CA SER A 528 21.00 -10.52 8.09
C SER A 528 20.82 -9.38 9.08
N ASP A 529 21.44 -8.24 8.79
CA ASP A 529 21.33 -7.04 9.63
C ASP A 529 19.88 -6.57 9.83
N PHE A 530 18.98 -6.85 8.89
CA PHE A 530 17.64 -6.25 8.84
C PHE A 530 16.48 -7.23 8.77
N THR A 531 16.74 -8.54 8.69
CA THR A 531 15.71 -9.60 8.81
C THR A 531 16.35 -10.90 9.27
N THR A 532 15.53 -11.72 9.92
CA THR A 532 15.84 -13.11 10.27
C THR A 532 14.87 -14.04 9.57
N ILE A 533 15.37 -15.09 8.95
CA ILE A 533 14.58 -16.13 8.27
C ILE A 533 14.62 -17.38 9.12
N PHE A 534 13.44 -17.87 9.48
CA PHE A 534 13.33 -19.16 10.16
C PHE A 534 12.95 -20.23 9.14
N VAL A 535 13.75 -21.30 9.07
CA VAL A 535 13.49 -22.47 8.24
C VAL A 535 12.89 -23.54 9.16
N THR A 536 11.64 -23.95 8.93
CA THR A 536 10.98 -24.98 9.74
C THR A 536 11.58 -26.36 9.48
N GLN A 537 11.35 -27.31 10.39
CA GLN A 537 11.77 -28.70 10.22
C GLN A 537 11.21 -29.37 8.95
N ASN A 538 10.11 -28.85 8.40
CA ASN A 538 9.45 -29.36 7.20
C ASN A 538 10.02 -28.77 5.91
N ARG A 539 11.00 -27.86 6.00
CA ARG A 539 11.51 -27.12 4.85
C ARG A 539 13.03 -27.14 4.77
N ASN A 540 13.51 -26.91 3.56
CA ASN A 540 14.89 -26.57 3.27
C ASN A 540 14.94 -25.20 2.61
N ALA A 541 16.01 -24.44 2.86
CA ALA A 541 16.29 -23.22 2.12
C ALA A 541 17.36 -23.49 1.06
N CYS A 542 17.01 -23.20 -0.20
CA CYS A 542 17.87 -23.35 -1.36
C CYS A 542 18.28 -21.96 -1.87
N ILE A 543 19.58 -21.72 -2.02
CA ILE A 543 20.09 -20.41 -2.47
C ILE A 543 20.23 -20.43 -3.99
N ASP A 544 19.35 -19.73 -4.69
CA ASP A 544 19.38 -19.72 -6.16
C ASP A 544 20.54 -18.87 -6.72
N GLY A 545 20.66 -18.77 -8.05
CA GLY A 545 21.74 -18.03 -8.68
C GLY A 545 21.70 -16.53 -8.41
N ALA A 546 20.50 -15.96 -8.23
CA ALA A 546 20.30 -14.56 -7.82
C ALA A 546 20.51 -14.34 -6.30
N LYS A 547 20.83 -15.42 -5.56
CA LYS A 547 20.92 -15.46 -4.09
C LYS A 547 19.60 -15.21 -3.37
N ASN A 548 18.48 -15.44 -4.04
CA ASN A 548 17.21 -15.56 -3.34
C ASN A 548 17.24 -16.81 -2.46
N ILE A 549 16.53 -16.71 -1.34
CA ILE A 549 16.44 -17.77 -0.34
C ILE A 549 15.10 -18.45 -0.55
N VAL A 550 15.13 -19.59 -1.23
CA VAL A 550 13.94 -20.31 -1.69
C VAL A 550 13.62 -21.43 -0.70
N LEU A 551 12.59 -21.24 0.11
CA LEU A 551 12.13 -22.21 1.09
C LEU A 551 11.20 -23.23 0.41
N ARG A 552 11.64 -24.48 0.34
CA ARG A 552 10.89 -25.59 -0.28
C ARG A 552 10.42 -26.57 0.78
N SER A 553 9.19 -27.04 0.64
CA SER A 553 8.70 -28.18 1.43
C SER A 553 9.58 -29.41 1.19
N LYS A 554 9.86 -30.20 2.23
CA LYS A 554 10.56 -31.49 2.12
C LYS A 554 9.67 -32.59 1.52
N ASP A 555 8.35 -32.41 1.59
CA ASP A 555 7.37 -33.40 1.19
C ASP A 555 6.92 -33.27 -0.28
N ASN A 556 7.35 -32.21 -0.99
CA ASN A 556 6.97 -31.91 -2.39
C ASN A 556 8.16 -31.82 -3.35
#